data_AF-D0AAA1-F1
#
_entry.id   AF-D0AAA1-F1
#
_cell.length_a   1.000
_cell.length_b   1.000
_cell.length_c   1.000
_cell.angle_alpha   90.00
_cell.angle_beta   90.00
_cell.angle_gamma   90.00
#
_symmetry.space_group_name_H-M   'P 1'
#
loop_
_entity.id
_entity.type
_entity.pdbx_description
1 polymer ?
#
loop_
_entity_poly.entity_id
_entity_poly.type
_entity_poly.pdbx_seq_one_letter_code
_entity_poly.pdbx_strand_id
1 'polypeptide(L)'
;MEDSQTTIPLQPSFGDQAGSPSQLRRLFDTAGSYIMSALIGRRDLGSSEPFNVAQVPHDSTSNDEQWDDRAVHDPFDPARPPSLCNDNSLCSSDDVGVDLREVILQYRRTPNDSYMGIIQASLHAENFRINGDILQAAVGDRHLTKTLLKSGRVDVNDVGVQQIIQEEIDSLMVGDENFGGRINPGNIDYLKVLCNAPSATFTKEQALSCRYAGLEFVKMLYDNPHLLRNLPPPNWLLGFFLHICFVLDMALTWVGLIAVFLHLACVGWVIYHWRVVGHIECSSWTIVCYVVGYVVSIVAVMTSEEGRIRDYEDRVWDYPDNTTKVVPCVPVFEVWLVYVTLRYELLKNKAKYFVIRYDLYNGLTNVLLLHTCLFSIPQLLLQYYLAAFYAYGDSFIGHTILAITNYTSYGVSTYLFLRNAICNFSCNRFGFAVVATKQVSLRPRSVTNRILIATTSCYLECCLFAVLLTFPVIGQCHTETVVFVSTASFATVVGFVLLVVVLVFDAHRVIWAACWPAAAVQGVFTIVYTYSGKLVDDPLGCSFFSLTSSSVPILTYVTFGFLCLSILAGIGVFIYDKVTGGREVMWDSYYFWSMRR
;
A
#
# COMPACT_ATOMS: atom_id res chain seq x y z
N MET A 1 -2.17 -12.25 -79.89
CA MET A 1 -1.00 -11.38 -79.73
C MET A 1 -0.81 -11.18 -78.23
N GLU A 2 -0.40 -12.19 -77.46
CA GLU A 2 0.78 -13.08 -77.62
C GLU A 2 2.04 -12.22 -77.85
N ASP A 3 3.13 -12.29 -77.08
CA ASP A 3 3.66 -13.29 -76.14
C ASP A 3 4.47 -12.57 -75.03
N SER A 4 4.48 -12.96 -73.75
CA SER A 4 4.95 -14.21 -73.13
C SER A 4 6.49 -14.36 -73.13
N GLN A 5 7.10 -14.21 -71.95
CA GLN A 5 8.35 -14.89 -71.58
C GLN A 5 8.31 -15.24 -70.09
N THR A 6 8.80 -16.44 -69.81
CA THR A 6 8.43 -17.31 -68.69
C THR A 6 9.69 -17.75 -67.92
N THR A 7 9.53 -17.97 -66.60
CA THR A 7 10.28 -18.90 -65.69
C THR A 7 11.76 -18.60 -65.35
N ILE A 8 12.26 -18.75 -64.11
CA ILE A 8 12.22 -19.90 -63.16
C ILE A 8 12.28 -19.39 -61.69
N PRO A 9 11.70 -20.11 -60.70
CA PRO A 9 11.66 -19.74 -59.28
C PRO A 9 12.85 -20.25 -58.44
N LEU A 10 13.11 -19.59 -57.31
CA LEU A 10 14.01 -20.06 -56.26
C LEU A 10 13.24 -20.09 -54.92
N GLN A 11 13.03 -21.30 -54.42
CA GLN A 11 12.65 -21.61 -53.05
C GLN A 11 13.79 -21.21 -52.10
N PRO A 12 13.50 -20.86 -50.84
CA PRO A 12 13.90 -21.82 -49.81
C PRO A 12 12.91 -22.01 -48.66
N SER A 13 12.89 -23.27 -48.22
CA SER A 13 12.67 -23.81 -46.88
C SER A 13 11.54 -23.25 -46.01
N PHE A 14 10.55 -24.12 -45.81
CA PHE A 14 9.79 -24.26 -44.58
C PHE A 14 10.71 -24.21 -43.35
N GLY A 15 10.45 -23.24 -42.47
CA GLY A 15 10.83 -23.28 -41.07
C GLY A 15 9.56 -23.11 -40.25
N ASP A 16 9.14 -24.17 -39.57
CA ASP A 16 8.07 -24.14 -38.58
C ASP A 16 8.40 -23.13 -37.47
N GLN A 17 7.66 -22.03 -37.41
CA GLN A 17 7.50 -21.26 -36.18
C GLN A 17 6.03 -21.31 -35.79
N ALA A 18 5.74 -22.20 -34.84
CA ALA A 18 4.50 -22.23 -34.08
C ALA A 18 4.29 -20.85 -33.41
N GLY A 19 3.45 -20.02 -34.03
CA GLY A 19 2.99 -18.77 -33.45
C GLY A 19 2.17 -19.05 -32.19
N SER A 20 2.66 -18.59 -31.06
CA SER A 20 1.94 -18.63 -29.79
C SER A 20 0.63 -17.84 -29.93
N PRO A 21 -0.52 -18.36 -29.45
CA PRO A 21 -1.75 -17.59 -29.45
C PRO A 21 -1.62 -16.43 -28.46
N SER A 22 -1.99 -15.22 -28.89
CA SER A 22 -1.90 -13.99 -28.11
C SER A 22 -2.62 -14.13 -26.75
N GLN A 23 -1.93 -13.76 -25.68
CA GLN A 23 -2.40 -13.85 -24.29
C GLN A 23 -3.76 -13.12 -24.06
N LEU A 24 -4.05 -12.10 -24.89
CA LEU A 24 -5.33 -11.39 -24.92
C LEU A 24 -6.52 -12.30 -25.24
N ARG A 25 -6.38 -13.25 -26.18
CA ARG A 25 -7.47 -14.14 -26.56
C ARG A 25 -7.80 -15.13 -25.45
N ARG A 26 -6.77 -15.61 -24.72
CA ARG A 26 -6.94 -16.45 -23.53
C ARG A 26 -7.64 -15.72 -22.39
N LEU A 27 -7.38 -14.42 -22.19
CA LEU A 27 -8.06 -13.61 -21.17
C LEU A 27 -9.56 -13.44 -21.49
N PHE A 28 -9.92 -13.19 -22.75
CA PHE A 28 -11.33 -13.04 -23.15
C PHE A 28 -12.11 -14.36 -23.08
N ASP A 29 -11.52 -15.46 -23.54
CA ASP A 29 -12.19 -16.77 -23.54
C ASP A 29 -12.38 -17.31 -22.10
N THR A 30 -11.46 -17.00 -21.19
CA THR A 30 -11.55 -17.43 -19.78
C THR A 30 -12.52 -16.56 -18.98
N ALA A 31 -12.58 -15.25 -19.23
CA ALA A 31 -13.54 -14.36 -18.57
C ALA A 31 -15.00 -14.68 -18.94
N GLY A 32 -15.24 -15.09 -20.20
CA GLY A 32 -16.56 -15.51 -20.66
C GLY A 32 -17.07 -16.80 -19.98
N SER A 33 -16.20 -17.78 -19.75
CA SER A 33 -16.60 -19.06 -19.13
C SER A 33 -16.93 -18.93 -17.64
N TYR A 34 -16.27 -18.02 -16.91
CA TYR A 34 -16.52 -17.84 -15.47
C TYR A 34 -17.85 -17.13 -15.16
N ILE A 35 -18.25 -16.15 -15.98
CA ILE A 35 -19.53 -15.44 -15.80
C ILE A 35 -20.71 -16.40 -16.01
N MET A 36 -20.60 -17.35 -16.95
CA MET A 36 -21.64 -18.35 -17.16
C MET A 36 -21.73 -19.37 -16.01
N SER A 37 -20.61 -19.73 -15.38
CA SER A 37 -20.59 -20.66 -14.23
C SER A 37 -21.17 -20.05 -12.94
N ALA A 38 -21.03 -18.73 -12.75
CA ALA A 38 -21.56 -18.03 -11.57
C ALA A 38 -23.09 -17.83 -11.60
N LEU A 39 -23.70 -17.85 -12.78
CA LEU A 39 -25.15 -17.65 -12.95
C LEU A 39 -25.98 -18.94 -12.76
N ILE A 40 -25.36 -20.12 -12.87
CA ILE A 40 -26.07 -21.41 -12.85
C ILE A 40 -26.01 -22.10 -11.48
N GLY A 41 -25.05 -21.75 -10.61
CA GLY A 41 -24.84 -22.40 -9.31
C GLY A 41 -25.70 -21.91 -8.13
N ARG A 42 -26.70 -21.04 -8.34
CA ARG A 42 -27.44 -20.37 -7.26
C ARG A 42 -28.91 -20.78 -7.15
N ARG A 43 -29.17 -22.10 -7.14
CA ARG A 43 -30.44 -22.68 -6.68
C ARG A 43 -30.13 -23.80 -5.69
N ASP A 44 -30.10 -23.44 -4.41
CA ASP A 44 -30.67 -24.20 -3.27
C ASP A 44 -30.11 -23.61 -1.97
N LEU A 45 -30.86 -22.66 -1.41
CA LEU A 45 -30.73 -22.19 -0.03
C LEU A 45 -32.10 -22.38 0.60
N GLY A 46 -32.25 -23.42 1.41
CA GLY A 46 -33.52 -23.68 2.09
C GLY A 46 -33.54 -24.99 2.87
N SER A 47 -32.77 -25.10 3.95
CA SER A 47 -33.20 -25.89 5.11
C SER A 47 -32.46 -25.47 6.37
N SER A 48 -33.22 -24.95 7.32
CA SER A 48 -32.88 -24.75 8.71
C SER A 48 -32.88 -26.09 9.45
N GLU A 49 -31.72 -26.58 9.88
CA GLU A 49 -31.53 -27.41 11.09
C GLU A 49 -30.02 -27.61 11.38
N PRO A 50 -29.62 -27.82 12.64
CA PRO A 50 -28.23 -27.75 13.09
C PRO A 50 -27.50 -29.09 12.86
N PHE A 51 -26.38 -29.07 12.15
CA PHE A 51 -25.58 -30.28 11.96
C PHE A 51 -24.67 -30.53 13.17
N ASN A 52 -25.00 -31.60 13.89
CA ASN A 52 -24.28 -32.18 15.02
C ASN A 52 -23.93 -33.64 14.65
N VAL A 53 -22.71 -33.93 14.20
CA VAL A 53 -22.14 -35.29 13.96
C VAL A 53 -20.61 -35.12 13.84
N ALA A 54 -19.68 -35.83 14.48
CA ALA A 54 -19.70 -36.97 15.38
C ALA A 54 -18.46 -36.94 16.31
N GLN A 55 -18.66 -37.34 17.56
CA GLN A 55 -17.65 -37.98 18.41
C GLN A 55 -17.52 -39.45 17.98
N VAL A 56 -16.31 -39.95 17.68
CA VAL A 56 -15.84 -41.34 17.92
C VAL A 56 -14.29 -41.35 17.73
N PRO A 57 -13.53 -42.38 18.14
CA PRO A 57 -13.12 -42.79 19.48
C PRO A 57 -11.58 -42.71 19.70
N HIS A 58 -11.13 -43.02 20.91
CA HIS A 58 -9.77 -43.49 21.17
C HIS A 58 -9.52 -44.84 20.49
N ASP A 59 -8.55 -44.94 19.58
CA ASP A 59 -7.55 -46.02 19.59
C ASP A 59 -6.36 -45.72 18.66
N SER A 60 -5.21 -46.23 19.09
CA SER A 60 -3.83 -45.94 18.68
C SER A 60 -3.46 -46.45 17.28
N THR A 61 -2.77 -45.61 16.49
CA THR A 61 -1.50 -45.96 15.79
C THR A 61 -0.86 -44.70 15.21
N SER A 62 0.45 -44.59 15.43
CA SER A 62 1.36 -43.52 15.03
C SER A 62 1.33 -43.18 13.53
N ASN A 63 1.45 -41.89 13.21
CA ASN A 63 2.47 -41.34 12.31
C ASN A 63 2.28 -39.82 12.20
N ASP A 64 3.16 -39.08 12.87
CA ASP A 64 3.34 -37.65 12.71
C ASP A 64 3.92 -37.36 11.32
N GLU A 65 3.13 -36.75 10.44
CA GLU A 65 3.60 -36.23 9.15
C GLU A 65 4.30 -34.89 9.37
N GLN A 66 5.63 -35.02 9.44
CA GLN A 66 6.65 -34.00 9.42
C GLN A 66 6.62 -33.23 8.09
N TRP A 67 6.69 -31.90 8.17
CA TRP A 67 6.62 -30.99 7.03
C TRP A 67 7.89 -31.09 6.17
N ASP A 68 7.68 -31.44 4.90
CA ASP A 68 8.68 -31.53 3.85
C ASP A 68 8.71 -30.20 3.07
N ASP A 69 9.79 -29.41 3.20
CA ASP A 69 10.14 -28.30 2.32
C ASP A 69 11.43 -28.67 1.56
N ARG A 70 11.27 -29.10 0.31
CA ARG A 70 12.33 -29.17 -0.74
C ARG A 70 12.16 -27.94 -1.66
N ALA A 71 13.13 -27.36 -2.35
CA ALA A 71 14.59 -27.45 -2.44
C ALA A 71 14.99 -26.48 -3.59
N VAL A 72 16.08 -25.69 -3.48
CA VAL A 72 17.00 -25.19 -4.55
C VAL A 72 18.17 -24.50 -3.80
N HIS A 73 19.48 -24.76 -3.93
CA HIS A 73 20.36 -25.60 -4.76
C HIS A 73 21.61 -25.94 -3.91
N ASP A 74 21.93 -27.22 -3.78
CA ASP A 74 23.26 -27.73 -3.40
C ASP A 74 24.03 -28.13 -4.67
N PRO A 75 25.37 -27.99 -4.72
CA PRO A 75 26.18 -28.62 -5.75
C PRO A 75 27.07 -29.72 -5.16
N PHE A 76 26.56 -30.73 -4.45
CA PHE A 76 27.32 -31.96 -4.19
C PHE A 76 26.40 -33.17 -4.07
N ASP A 77 26.55 -34.12 -4.99
CA ASP A 77 25.72 -35.31 -5.21
C ASP A 77 26.35 -36.52 -4.48
N PRO A 78 25.73 -37.12 -3.44
CA PRO A 78 26.27 -38.28 -2.73
C PRO A 78 25.55 -39.55 -3.19
N ALA A 79 25.95 -40.11 -4.33
CA ALA A 79 25.46 -41.40 -4.79
C ALA A 79 26.59 -42.30 -5.33
N ARG A 80 27.44 -42.81 -4.42
CA ARG A 80 28.15 -44.10 -4.63
C ARG A 80 28.76 -44.60 -3.32
N PRO A 81 28.46 -45.84 -2.88
CA PRO A 81 29.19 -46.46 -1.78
C PRO A 81 30.46 -47.13 -2.32
N PRO A 82 31.60 -47.07 -1.61
CA PRO A 82 32.59 -48.11 -1.71
C PRO A 82 32.46 -49.04 -0.50
N SER A 83 31.89 -50.22 -0.75
CA SER A 83 32.14 -51.42 0.04
C SER A 83 33.59 -51.87 -0.19
N LEU A 84 34.39 -52.06 0.87
CA LEU A 84 35.09 -53.32 1.22
C LEU A 84 36.20 -53.14 2.27
N CYS A 85 36.25 -54.14 3.16
CA CYS A 85 37.29 -54.55 4.11
C CYS A 85 37.31 -53.77 5.45
N ASN A 86 37.32 -54.39 6.63
CA ASN A 86 37.34 -55.79 7.04
C ASN A 86 36.89 -55.87 8.51
N ASP A 87 36.14 -56.92 8.83
CA ASP A 87 35.97 -57.39 10.21
C ASP A 87 37.34 -57.83 10.77
N ASN A 88 37.81 -57.18 11.83
CA ASN A 88 38.30 -57.81 13.05
C ASN A 88 38.86 -56.78 14.04
N SER A 89 38.19 -56.72 15.20
CA SER A 89 38.66 -56.27 16.51
C SER A 89 39.43 -54.95 16.60
N LEU A 90 38.81 -53.93 17.18
CA LEU A 90 39.26 -53.34 18.43
C LEU A 90 38.28 -52.25 18.87
N CYS A 91 37.74 -52.45 20.07
CA CYS A 91 37.10 -51.46 20.93
C CYS A 91 35.74 -50.92 20.49
N SER A 92 34.79 -51.01 21.42
CA SER A 92 33.80 -49.97 21.63
C SER A 92 34.42 -48.62 21.26
N SER A 93 33.96 -47.99 20.17
CA SER A 93 34.24 -46.57 20.01
C SER A 93 33.60 -45.93 21.22
N ASP A 94 34.44 -45.47 22.13
CA ASP A 94 34.06 -44.49 23.13
C ASP A 94 33.14 -43.49 22.44
N ASP A 95 31.98 -43.27 23.06
CA ASP A 95 31.08 -42.20 22.69
C ASP A 95 31.91 -40.92 22.83
N VAL A 96 32.54 -40.46 21.73
CA VAL A 96 33.33 -39.23 21.72
C VAL A 96 32.31 -38.10 21.86
N GLY A 97 31.92 -37.88 23.11
CA GLY A 97 31.09 -36.77 23.52
C GLY A 97 31.87 -35.50 23.26
N VAL A 98 31.66 -34.92 22.09
CA VAL A 98 32.16 -33.59 21.77
C VAL A 98 31.50 -32.62 22.74
N ASP A 99 32.30 -32.02 23.63
CA ASP A 99 31.80 -30.93 24.47
C ASP A 99 31.52 -29.72 23.59
N LEU A 100 30.26 -29.59 23.18
CA LEU A 100 29.79 -28.56 22.27
C LEU A 100 30.10 -27.16 22.80
N ARG A 101 30.11 -26.98 24.13
CA ARG A 101 30.42 -25.68 24.75
C ARG A 101 31.87 -25.27 24.46
N GLU A 102 32.82 -26.18 24.64
CA GLU A 102 34.23 -25.88 24.41
C GLU A 102 34.52 -25.67 22.92
N VAL A 103 33.88 -26.44 22.02
CA VAL A 103 34.01 -26.23 20.57
C VAL A 103 33.42 -24.89 20.14
N ILE A 104 32.30 -24.46 20.71
CA ILE A 104 31.71 -23.13 20.49
C ILE A 104 32.67 -22.02 20.96
N LEU A 105 33.25 -22.16 22.15
CA LEU A 105 34.21 -21.18 22.67
C LEU A 105 35.46 -21.11 21.79
N GLN A 106 35.92 -22.25 21.28
CA GLN A 106 37.07 -22.33 20.39
C GLN A 106 36.78 -21.72 19.02
N TYR A 107 35.58 -21.96 18.46
CA TYR A 107 35.12 -21.29 17.24
C TYR A 107 35.09 -19.77 17.42
N ARG A 108 34.60 -19.26 18.56
CA ARG A 108 34.61 -17.82 18.84
C ARG A 108 36.01 -17.21 18.93
N ARG A 109 36.97 -17.95 19.49
CA ARG A 109 38.37 -17.52 19.55
C ARG A 109 39.04 -17.57 18.18
N THR A 110 38.67 -18.53 17.35
CA THR A 110 39.29 -18.78 16.05
C THR A 110 38.24 -19.29 15.06
N PRO A 111 37.49 -18.39 14.39
CA PRO A 111 36.42 -18.79 13.49
C PRO A 111 37.00 -19.55 12.31
N ASN A 112 36.64 -20.82 12.19
CA ASN A 112 37.12 -21.74 11.17
C ASN A 112 35.99 -22.71 10.79
N ASP A 113 35.88 -23.01 9.50
CA ASP A 113 34.89 -23.92 8.93
C ASP A 113 34.96 -25.31 9.54
N SER A 114 36.14 -25.79 9.92
CA SER A 114 36.30 -27.08 10.60
C SER A 114 35.56 -27.13 11.94
N TYR A 115 35.61 -26.05 12.74
CA TYR A 115 34.90 -25.99 14.02
C TYR A 115 33.39 -25.83 13.80
N MET A 116 32.97 -25.07 12.79
CA MET A 116 31.56 -24.99 12.40
C MET A 116 31.03 -26.36 11.94
N GLY A 117 31.82 -27.12 11.18
CA GLY A 117 31.47 -28.47 10.74
C GLY A 117 31.32 -29.44 11.91
N ILE A 118 32.19 -29.36 12.92
CA ILE A 118 32.06 -30.15 14.16
C ILE A 118 30.76 -29.76 14.90
N ILE A 119 30.47 -28.46 15.03
CA ILE A 119 29.26 -27.96 15.69
C ILE A 119 28.00 -28.47 14.95
N GLN A 120 27.97 -28.38 13.62
CA GLN A 120 26.85 -28.87 12.80
C GLN A 120 26.70 -30.40 12.90
N ALA A 121 27.80 -31.15 12.88
CA ALA A 121 27.77 -32.60 13.07
C ALA A 121 27.21 -32.99 14.45
N SER A 122 27.62 -32.27 15.50
CA SER A 122 27.09 -32.47 16.85
C SER A 122 25.60 -32.14 16.96
N LEU A 123 25.10 -31.14 16.23
CA LEU A 123 23.68 -30.78 16.17
C LEU A 123 22.81 -31.84 15.47
N HIS A 124 23.39 -32.63 14.57
CA HIS A 124 22.71 -33.72 13.87
C HIS A 124 22.55 -34.99 14.71
N ALA A 125 23.30 -35.14 15.81
CA ALA A 125 23.17 -36.28 16.71
C ALA A 125 21.81 -36.26 17.44
N GLU A 126 21.10 -37.40 17.47
CA GLU A 126 19.70 -37.46 17.89
C GLU A 126 19.45 -37.15 19.38
N ASN A 127 20.47 -37.25 20.23
CA ASN A 127 20.33 -37.23 21.69
C ASN A 127 20.76 -35.91 22.37
N PHE A 128 21.16 -34.89 21.61
CA PHE A 128 21.72 -33.67 22.20
C PHE A 128 20.66 -32.56 22.37
N ARG A 129 20.59 -31.96 23.57
CA ARG A 129 19.83 -30.74 23.86
C ARG A 129 20.78 -29.61 24.26
N ILE A 130 20.52 -28.41 23.73
CA ILE A 130 21.28 -27.22 24.05
C ILE A 130 20.60 -26.49 25.21
N ASN A 131 21.27 -26.46 26.35
CA ASN A 131 20.86 -25.73 27.55
C ASN A 131 21.43 -24.30 27.58
N GLY A 132 21.04 -23.52 28.59
CA GLY A 132 21.45 -22.12 28.75
C GLY A 132 22.96 -21.90 28.69
N ASP A 133 23.74 -22.77 29.34
CA ASP A 133 25.21 -22.64 29.42
C ASP A 133 25.92 -22.79 28.06
N ILE A 134 25.36 -23.62 27.18
CA ILE A 134 25.91 -23.86 25.84
C ILE A 134 25.54 -22.69 24.92
N LEU A 135 24.29 -22.22 25.01
CA LEU A 135 23.85 -21.05 24.24
C LEU A 135 24.59 -19.78 24.70
N GLN A 136 24.85 -19.63 25.99
CA GLN A 136 25.63 -18.54 26.57
C GLN A 136 27.03 -18.45 25.95
N ALA A 137 27.65 -19.59 25.66
CA ALA A 137 28.96 -19.63 25.03
C ALA A 137 28.94 -19.02 23.61
N ALA A 138 27.80 -19.07 22.90
CA ALA A 138 27.61 -18.52 21.57
C ALA A 138 27.23 -17.02 21.55
N VAL A 139 26.80 -16.45 22.68
CA VAL A 139 26.33 -15.05 22.78
C VAL A 139 27.36 -14.05 22.26
N GLY A 140 26.93 -13.15 21.37
CA GLY A 140 27.80 -12.17 20.70
C GLY A 140 28.30 -12.60 19.33
N ASP A 141 28.05 -13.84 18.89
CA ASP A 141 28.18 -14.27 17.50
C ASP A 141 26.80 -14.61 16.91
N ARG A 142 26.25 -13.67 16.12
CA ARG A 142 24.91 -13.81 15.53
C ARG A 142 24.79 -15.02 14.60
N HIS A 143 25.84 -15.37 13.87
CA HIS A 143 25.80 -16.50 12.94
C HIS A 143 25.72 -17.82 13.70
N LEU A 144 26.52 -17.94 14.75
CA LEU A 144 26.57 -19.14 15.57
C LEU A 144 25.27 -19.34 16.36
N THR A 145 24.78 -18.30 17.03
CA THR A 145 23.51 -18.35 17.77
C THR A 145 22.33 -18.68 16.85
N LYS A 146 22.29 -18.09 15.65
CA LYS A 146 21.28 -18.41 14.63
C LYS A 146 21.35 -19.87 14.20
N THR A 147 22.55 -20.44 14.06
CA THR A 147 22.76 -21.84 13.68
C THR A 147 22.28 -22.80 14.76
N LEU A 148 22.62 -22.51 16.03
CA LEU A 148 22.15 -23.28 17.18
C LEU A 148 20.63 -23.26 17.30
N LEU A 149 20.00 -22.08 17.22
CA LEU A 149 18.54 -21.94 17.30
C LEU A 149 17.82 -22.64 16.13
N LYS A 150 18.34 -22.53 14.90
CA LYS A 150 17.76 -23.20 13.73
C LYS A 150 17.85 -24.72 13.77
N SER A 151 18.75 -25.30 14.57
CA SER A 151 18.89 -26.75 14.69
C SER A 151 17.66 -27.44 15.31
N GLY A 152 16.79 -26.70 15.99
CA GLY A 152 15.66 -27.27 16.74
C GLY A 152 16.05 -28.04 18.00
N ARG A 153 17.33 -28.10 18.36
CA ARG A 153 17.87 -28.83 19.53
C ARG A 153 17.95 -27.99 20.81
N VAL A 154 17.59 -26.71 20.75
CA VAL A 154 17.62 -25.79 21.90
C VAL A 154 16.45 -26.06 22.83
N ASP A 155 16.73 -26.26 24.13
CA ASP A 155 15.69 -26.41 25.13
C ASP A 155 15.07 -25.04 25.46
N VAL A 156 14.01 -24.70 24.74
CA VAL A 156 13.25 -23.46 24.92
C VAL A 156 12.54 -23.34 26.28
N ASN A 157 12.51 -24.41 27.09
CA ASN A 157 11.97 -24.35 28.45
C ASN A 157 13.04 -24.01 29.52
N ASP A 158 14.33 -24.05 29.15
CA ASP A 158 15.42 -23.68 30.04
C ASP A 158 15.41 -22.17 30.31
N VAL A 159 15.39 -21.78 31.59
CA VAL A 159 15.32 -20.37 32.02
C VAL A 159 16.51 -19.56 31.52
N GLY A 160 17.72 -20.14 31.48
CA GLY A 160 18.92 -19.49 30.96
C GLY A 160 18.81 -19.22 29.46
N VAL A 161 18.29 -20.19 28.68
CA VAL A 161 18.01 -19.99 27.26
C VAL A 161 17.00 -18.86 27.04
N GLN A 162 15.90 -18.85 27.80
CA GLN A 162 14.87 -17.82 27.69
C GLN A 162 15.42 -16.42 27.97
N GLN A 163 16.24 -16.28 29.01
CA GLN A 163 16.87 -15.02 29.37
C GLN A 163 17.80 -14.52 28.27
N ILE A 164 18.66 -15.40 27.73
CA ILE A 164 19.58 -15.06 26.63
C ILE A 164 18.81 -14.59 25.40
N ILE A 165 17.77 -15.32 25.00
CA ILE A 165 16.95 -14.95 23.83
C ILE A 165 16.30 -13.59 24.04
N GLN A 166 15.76 -13.31 25.23
CA GLN A 166 15.13 -12.03 25.53
C GLN A 166 16.14 -10.88 25.56
N GLU A 167 17.31 -11.06 26.18
CA GLU A 167 18.39 -10.06 26.20
C GLU A 167 18.88 -9.74 24.78
N GLU A 168 19.02 -10.76 23.92
CA GLU A 168 19.43 -10.58 22.53
C GLU A 168 18.35 -9.81 21.74
N ILE A 169 17.08 -10.15 21.91
CA ILE A 169 15.94 -9.40 21.32
C ILE A 169 15.98 -7.94 21.78
N ASP A 170 16.12 -7.69 23.08
CA ASP A 170 16.11 -6.34 23.65
C ASP A 170 17.27 -5.51 23.09
N SER A 171 18.44 -6.10 22.90
CA SER A 171 19.62 -5.44 22.30
C SER A 171 19.44 -5.07 20.82
N LEU A 172 18.70 -5.89 20.07
CA LEU A 172 18.48 -5.71 18.63
C LEU A 172 17.33 -4.77 18.31
N MET A 173 16.40 -4.60 19.25
CA MET A 173 15.19 -3.78 19.14
C MET A 173 15.43 -2.31 19.50
N VAL A 174 16.68 -1.92 19.72
CA VAL A 174 17.09 -0.52 19.97
C VAL A 174 17.11 0.25 18.64
N GLY A 175 16.62 1.49 18.68
CA GLY A 175 16.63 2.39 17.53
C GLY A 175 18.04 2.75 17.07
N ASP A 176 18.31 2.62 15.78
CA ASP A 176 19.58 2.98 15.15
C ASP A 176 19.48 4.42 14.61
N GLU A 177 20.39 5.29 15.04
CA GLU A 177 20.43 6.71 14.64
C GLU A 177 20.61 6.86 13.12
N ASN A 178 21.33 5.95 12.47
CA ASN A 178 21.53 5.97 11.01
C ASN A 178 20.23 5.73 10.25
N PHE A 179 19.24 5.11 10.89
CA PHE A 179 17.91 4.84 10.34
C PHE A 179 16.83 5.73 10.97
N GLY A 180 17.23 6.86 11.59
CA GLY A 180 16.31 7.83 12.18
C GLY A 180 15.61 7.32 13.44
N GLY A 181 16.29 6.46 14.23
CA GLY A 181 15.76 5.90 15.47
C GLY A 181 14.90 4.65 15.28
N ARG A 182 14.88 4.05 14.08
CA ARG A 182 14.17 2.79 13.78
C ARG A 182 15.08 1.58 14.02
N ILE A 183 14.46 0.41 14.16
CA ILE A 183 15.20 -0.87 14.22
C ILE A 183 15.92 -1.10 12.88
N ASN A 184 17.18 -1.48 12.94
CA ASN A 184 17.99 -1.74 11.76
C ASN A 184 17.41 -2.93 10.95
N PRO A 185 17.06 -2.74 9.65
CA PRO A 185 16.45 -3.80 8.85
C PRO A 185 17.36 -5.02 8.67
N GLY A 186 18.69 -4.86 8.74
CA GLY A 186 19.63 -5.99 8.68
C GLY A 186 19.51 -6.98 9.84
N ASN A 187 18.82 -6.61 10.93
CA ASN A 187 18.59 -7.49 12.07
C ASN A 187 17.38 -8.44 11.87
N ILE A 188 16.54 -8.21 10.86
CA ILE A 188 15.24 -8.88 10.73
C ILE A 188 15.36 -10.41 10.68
N ASP A 189 16.29 -10.95 9.91
CA ASP A 189 16.41 -12.41 9.73
C ASP A 189 16.94 -13.13 10.96
N TYR A 190 17.63 -12.40 11.83
CA TYR A 190 18.06 -12.92 13.11
C TYR A 190 16.93 -12.80 14.16
N LEU A 191 16.25 -11.65 14.18
CA LEU A 191 15.06 -11.41 15.01
C LEU A 191 13.94 -12.43 14.74
N LYS A 192 13.67 -12.79 13.48
CA LYS A 192 12.69 -13.84 13.13
C LYS A 192 13.00 -15.17 13.84
N VAL A 193 14.28 -15.56 13.90
CA VAL A 193 14.70 -16.82 14.55
C VAL A 193 14.54 -16.74 16.06
N LEU A 194 14.94 -15.62 16.67
CA LEU A 194 14.78 -15.40 18.12
C LEU A 194 13.31 -15.34 18.54
N CYS A 195 12.48 -14.66 17.76
CA CYS A 195 11.06 -14.43 18.06
C CYS A 195 10.19 -15.68 17.91
N ASN A 196 10.66 -16.72 17.22
CA ASN A 196 9.99 -18.00 17.15
C ASN A 196 9.98 -18.74 18.51
N ALA A 197 10.83 -18.34 19.46
CA ALA A 197 10.83 -18.93 20.80
C ALA A 197 9.52 -18.57 21.54
N PRO A 198 8.74 -19.55 22.05
CA PRO A 198 7.45 -19.30 22.69
C PRO A 198 7.51 -18.42 23.95
N SER A 199 8.67 -18.35 24.59
CA SER A 199 8.96 -17.56 25.79
C SER A 199 9.25 -16.09 25.49
N ALA A 200 9.55 -15.73 24.24
CA ALA A 200 9.89 -14.36 23.86
C ALA A 200 8.67 -13.45 24.04
N THR A 201 8.89 -12.27 24.63
CA THR A 201 7.82 -11.29 24.84
C THR A 201 8.31 -9.88 24.55
N PHE A 202 7.42 -9.04 24.03
CA PHE A 202 7.74 -7.65 23.70
C PHE A 202 7.08 -6.69 24.68
N THR A 203 7.81 -5.61 25.00
CA THR A 203 7.25 -4.44 25.65
C THR A 203 6.39 -3.64 24.67
N LYS A 204 5.57 -2.71 25.20
CA LYS A 204 4.71 -1.85 24.37
C LYS A 204 5.53 -0.99 23.40
N GLU A 205 6.65 -0.45 23.86
CA GLU A 205 7.53 0.41 23.07
C GLU A 205 8.22 -0.37 21.96
N GLN A 206 8.60 -1.62 22.24
CA GLN A 206 9.17 -2.57 21.28
C GLN A 206 8.17 -2.97 20.18
N ALA A 207 6.93 -3.30 20.55
CA ALA A 207 5.86 -3.60 19.60
C ALA A 207 5.53 -2.39 18.71
N LEU A 208 5.53 -1.19 19.29
CA LEU A 208 5.39 0.06 18.53
C LEU A 208 6.60 0.27 17.59
N SER A 209 7.82 0.07 18.07
CA SER A 209 9.05 0.22 17.27
C SER A 209 9.08 -0.71 16.05
N CYS A 210 8.61 -1.95 16.19
CA CYS A 210 8.43 -2.88 15.06
C CYS A 210 7.49 -2.31 13.99
N ARG A 211 6.40 -1.66 14.40
CA ARG A 211 5.47 -0.99 13.47
C ARG A 211 6.15 0.14 12.69
N TYR A 212 7.04 0.89 13.35
CA TYR A 212 7.79 1.99 12.74
C TYR A 212 8.96 1.48 11.85
N ALA A 213 9.52 0.31 12.17
CA ALA A 213 10.69 -0.24 11.50
C ALA A 213 10.39 -0.75 10.09
N GLY A 214 9.19 -1.27 9.84
CA GLY A 214 8.75 -1.71 8.51
C GLY A 214 7.86 -2.93 8.58
N LEU A 215 7.30 -3.32 7.43
CA LEU A 215 6.30 -4.37 7.41
C LEU A 215 6.86 -5.79 7.61
N GLU A 216 8.15 -6.04 7.38
CA GLU A 216 8.74 -7.33 7.77
C GLU A 216 8.73 -7.54 9.29
N PHE A 217 8.95 -6.48 10.07
CA PHE A 217 8.81 -6.50 11.52
C PHE A 217 7.34 -6.66 11.95
N VAL A 218 6.41 -6.09 11.18
CA VAL A 218 4.97 -6.31 11.40
C VAL A 218 4.58 -7.77 11.08
N LYS A 219 5.12 -8.36 10.02
CA LYS A 219 4.92 -9.78 9.68
C LYS A 219 5.39 -10.67 10.82
N MET A 220 6.57 -10.39 11.38
CA MET A 220 7.12 -11.12 12.52
C MET A 220 6.18 -11.12 13.73
N LEU A 221 5.55 -9.97 14.04
CA LEU A 221 4.54 -9.87 15.10
C LEU A 221 3.25 -10.65 14.78
N TYR A 222 2.85 -10.69 13.51
CA TYR A 222 1.67 -11.43 13.07
C TYR A 222 1.88 -12.94 13.14
N ASP A 223 3.05 -13.42 12.67
CA ASP A 223 3.40 -14.84 12.65
C ASP A 223 3.62 -15.38 14.07
N ASN A 224 4.04 -14.52 15.01
CA ASN A 224 4.37 -14.87 16.40
C ASN A 224 3.48 -14.12 17.42
N PRO A 225 2.20 -14.49 17.58
CA PRO A 225 1.26 -13.77 18.45
C PRO A 225 1.62 -13.85 19.94
N HIS A 226 2.43 -14.83 20.36
CA HIS A 226 2.89 -14.96 21.74
C HIS A 226 3.76 -13.79 22.20
N LEU A 227 4.44 -13.10 21.26
CA LEU A 227 5.23 -11.91 21.56
C LEU A 227 4.41 -10.81 22.25
N LEU A 228 3.11 -10.75 21.97
CA LEU A 228 2.20 -9.74 22.49
C LEU A 228 1.46 -10.16 23.78
N ARG A 229 1.75 -11.34 24.33
CA ARG A 229 1.00 -11.94 25.45
C ARG A 229 0.98 -11.09 26.72
N ASN A 230 2.03 -10.30 26.95
CA ASN A 230 2.19 -9.45 28.14
C ASN A 230 1.52 -8.07 27.99
N LEU A 231 0.99 -7.75 26.81
CA LEU A 231 0.32 -6.49 26.57
C LEU A 231 -1.17 -6.58 26.93
N PRO A 232 -1.75 -5.54 27.56
CA PRO A 232 -3.18 -5.54 27.81
C PRO A 232 -3.92 -5.63 26.47
N PRO A 233 -5.02 -6.40 26.37
CA PRO A 233 -5.81 -6.52 25.15
C PRO A 233 -6.50 -5.19 24.81
N PRO A 234 -6.89 -4.99 23.54
CA PRO A 234 -7.59 -3.76 23.15
C PRO A 234 -8.88 -3.63 23.93
N ASN A 235 -9.23 -2.40 24.27
CA ASN A 235 -10.60 -2.08 24.64
C ASN A 235 -11.52 -2.62 23.54
N TRP A 236 -12.55 -3.38 23.91
CA TRP A 236 -13.46 -4.03 22.96
C TRP A 236 -14.01 -3.05 21.91
N LEU A 237 -14.35 -1.83 22.32
CA LEU A 237 -14.79 -0.75 21.42
C LEU A 237 -13.75 -0.40 20.34
N LEU A 238 -12.47 -0.33 20.71
CA LEU A 238 -11.39 -0.04 19.77
C LEU A 238 -11.19 -1.21 18.79
N GLY A 239 -11.22 -2.45 19.29
CA GLY A 239 -11.13 -3.64 18.44
C GLY A 239 -12.30 -3.73 17.43
N PHE A 240 -13.52 -3.45 17.88
CA PHE A 240 -14.71 -3.41 17.03
C PHE A 240 -14.62 -2.29 15.97
N PHE A 241 -14.22 -1.09 16.37
CA PHE A 241 -14.00 0.03 15.45
C PHE A 241 -12.98 -0.30 14.36
N LEU A 242 -11.81 -0.84 14.74
CA LEU A 242 -10.76 -1.22 13.80
C LEU A 242 -11.22 -2.30 12.81
N HIS A 243 -12.00 -3.28 13.29
CA HIS A 243 -12.58 -4.32 12.44
C HIS A 243 -13.57 -3.76 11.43
N ILE A 244 -14.50 -2.90 11.88
CA ILE A 244 -15.43 -2.22 10.97
C ILE A 244 -14.66 -1.44 9.92
N CYS A 245 -13.67 -0.65 10.34
CA CYS A 245 -12.86 0.12 9.39
C CYS A 245 -12.16 -0.78 8.38
N PHE A 246 -11.57 -1.90 8.80
CA PHE A 246 -10.92 -2.82 7.86
C PHE A 246 -11.90 -3.40 6.81
N VAL A 247 -13.10 -3.81 7.24
CA VAL A 247 -14.14 -4.30 6.32
C VAL A 247 -14.62 -3.17 5.40
N LEU A 248 -14.78 -1.96 5.94
CA LEU A 248 -15.17 -0.79 5.18
C LEU A 248 -14.09 -0.39 4.15
N ASP A 249 -12.82 -0.41 4.53
CA ASP A 249 -11.65 -0.13 3.68
C ASP A 249 -11.69 -1.07 2.46
N MET A 250 -11.88 -2.38 2.70
CA MET A 250 -12.04 -3.34 1.61
C MET A 250 -13.24 -3.03 0.72
N ALA A 251 -14.43 -2.87 1.30
CA ALA A 251 -15.65 -2.64 0.54
C ALA A 251 -15.58 -1.35 -0.31
N LEU A 252 -15.06 -0.26 0.28
CA LEU A 252 -14.90 1.02 -0.39
C LEU A 252 -13.84 0.98 -1.49
N THR A 253 -12.77 0.19 -1.31
CA THR A 253 -11.78 -0.02 -2.37
C THR A 253 -12.43 -0.63 -3.62
N TRP A 254 -13.30 -1.64 -3.44
CA TRP A 254 -14.08 -2.24 -4.53
C TRP A 254 -15.07 -1.26 -5.18
N VAL A 255 -15.81 -0.50 -4.37
CA VAL A 255 -16.73 0.53 -4.86
C VAL A 255 -15.98 1.60 -5.66
N GLY A 256 -14.82 2.04 -5.17
CA GLY A 256 -13.97 3.01 -5.85
C GLY A 256 -13.51 2.50 -7.22
N LEU A 257 -13.12 1.23 -7.32
CA LEU A 257 -12.73 0.64 -8.60
C LEU A 257 -13.88 0.60 -9.61
N ILE A 258 -15.09 0.23 -9.17
CA ILE A 258 -16.28 0.28 -10.02
C ILE A 258 -16.54 1.72 -10.47
N ALA A 259 -16.36 2.70 -9.58
CA ALA A 259 -16.49 4.11 -9.92
C ALA A 259 -15.46 4.56 -10.98
N VAL A 260 -14.22 4.05 -10.95
CA VAL A 260 -13.20 4.32 -11.99
C VAL A 260 -13.66 3.83 -13.37
N PHE A 261 -14.14 2.59 -13.47
CA PHE A 261 -14.63 2.06 -14.75
C PHE A 261 -15.84 2.83 -15.27
N LEU A 262 -16.80 3.14 -14.38
CA LEU A 262 -18.00 3.89 -14.75
C LEU A 262 -17.65 5.32 -15.13
N HIS A 263 -16.70 5.96 -14.43
CA HIS A 263 -16.16 7.27 -14.78
C HIS A 263 -15.59 7.28 -16.20
N LEU A 264 -14.72 6.32 -16.54
CA LEU A 264 -14.13 6.20 -17.88
C LEU A 264 -15.21 6.08 -18.98
N ALA A 265 -16.19 5.21 -18.76
CA ALA A 265 -17.31 5.03 -19.70
C ALA A 265 -18.14 6.31 -19.84
N CYS A 266 -18.42 7.00 -18.72
CA CYS A 266 -19.19 8.24 -18.72
C CYS A 266 -18.45 9.40 -19.39
N VAL A 267 -17.13 9.51 -19.22
CA VAL A 267 -16.31 10.49 -19.95
C VAL A 267 -16.44 10.28 -21.45
N GLY A 268 -16.32 9.03 -21.93
CA GLY A 268 -16.54 8.70 -23.34
C GLY A 268 -17.95 9.08 -23.83
N TRP A 269 -18.97 8.82 -23.03
CA TRP A 269 -20.36 9.17 -23.36
C TRP A 269 -20.58 10.69 -23.41
N VAL A 270 -20.02 11.45 -22.46
CA VAL A 270 -20.09 12.91 -22.44
C VAL A 270 -19.36 13.52 -23.63
N ILE A 271 -18.20 12.98 -24.03
CA ILE A 271 -17.47 13.39 -25.24
C ILE A 271 -18.37 13.21 -26.48
N TYR A 272 -19.03 12.07 -26.60
CA TYR A 272 -19.95 11.78 -27.70
C TYR A 272 -21.15 12.74 -27.69
N HIS A 273 -21.77 12.95 -26.53
CA HIS A 273 -22.89 13.87 -26.36
C HIS A 273 -22.55 15.30 -26.82
N TRP A 274 -21.42 15.86 -26.37
CA TRP A 274 -20.99 17.19 -26.78
C TRP A 274 -20.82 17.33 -28.29
N ARG A 275 -20.35 16.27 -28.98
CA ARG A 275 -20.25 16.27 -30.44
C ARG A 275 -21.60 16.20 -31.12
N VAL A 276 -22.53 15.39 -30.60
CA VAL A 276 -23.89 15.26 -31.15
C VAL A 276 -24.67 16.58 -31.05
N VAL A 277 -24.52 17.30 -29.94
CA VAL A 277 -25.17 18.61 -29.72
C VAL A 277 -24.46 19.73 -30.51
N GLY A 278 -23.30 19.47 -31.12
CA GLY A 278 -22.57 20.42 -31.96
C GLY A 278 -21.53 21.28 -31.22
N HIS A 279 -21.33 21.07 -29.93
CA HIS A 279 -20.31 21.74 -29.12
C HIS A 279 -18.96 20.99 -29.15
N ILE A 280 -18.30 21.05 -30.31
CA ILE A 280 -17.01 20.37 -30.53
C ILE A 280 -15.92 20.88 -29.57
N GLU A 281 -15.96 22.15 -29.19
CA GLU A 281 -15.01 22.75 -28.25
C GLU A 281 -15.13 22.12 -26.85
N CYS A 282 -16.35 21.94 -26.34
CA CYS A 282 -16.60 21.27 -25.06
C CYS A 282 -16.12 19.81 -25.05
N SER A 283 -16.32 19.10 -26.18
CA SER A 283 -15.77 17.76 -26.40
C SER A 283 -14.23 17.77 -26.35
N SER A 284 -13.60 18.75 -26.99
CA SER A 284 -12.14 18.88 -27.06
C SER A 284 -11.53 19.18 -25.69
N TRP A 285 -12.10 20.11 -24.92
CA TRP A 285 -11.69 20.39 -23.54
C TRP A 285 -11.80 19.16 -22.64
N THR A 286 -12.88 18.39 -22.80
CA THR A 286 -13.08 17.14 -22.07
C THR A 286 -11.97 16.12 -22.37
N ILE A 287 -11.60 15.96 -23.64
CA ILE A 287 -10.52 15.06 -24.05
C ILE A 287 -9.17 15.54 -23.50
N VAL A 288 -8.87 16.84 -23.62
CA VAL A 288 -7.60 17.41 -23.13
C VAL A 288 -7.45 17.20 -21.64
N CYS A 289 -8.49 17.46 -20.85
CA CYS A 289 -8.49 17.25 -19.41
C CYS A 289 -8.17 15.79 -19.05
N TYR A 290 -8.81 14.84 -19.74
CA TYR A 290 -8.56 13.42 -19.54
C TYR A 290 -7.12 13.01 -19.93
N VAL A 291 -6.62 13.48 -21.08
CA VAL A 291 -5.27 13.13 -21.57
C VAL A 291 -4.18 13.70 -20.67
N VAL A 292 -4.32 14.94 -20.19
CA VAL A 292 -3.36 15.54 -19.24
C VAL A 292 -3.32 14.73 -17.95
N GLY A 293 -4.48 14.39 -17.38
CA GLY A 293 -4.57 13.51 -16.21
C GLY A 293 -3.90 12.16 -16.45
N TYR A 294 -4.09 11.57 -17.63
CA TYR A 294 -3.51 10.30 -18.01
C TYR A 294 -1.98 10.33 -18.05
N VAL A 295 -1.38 11.32 -18.71
CA VAL A 295 0.09 11.46 -18.79
C VAL A 295 0.70 11.63 -17.41
N VAL A 296 0.10 12.49 -16.56
CA VAL A 296 0.58 12.69 -15.19
C VAL A 296 0.41 11.41 -14.35
N SER A 297 -0.66 10.66 -14.57
CA SER A 297 -0.91 9.40 -13.84
C SER A 297 0.12 8.31 -14.15
N ILE A 298 0.66 8.26 -15.37
CA ILE A 298 1.73 7.33 -15.73
C ILE A 298 2.97 7.63 -14.90
N VAL A 299 3.40 8.90 -14.87
CA VAL A 299 4.57 9.32 -14.11
C VAL A 299 4.36 9.07 -12.61
N ALA A 300 3.17 9.37 -12.10
CA ALA A 300 2.83 9.16 -10.71
C ALA A 300 2.85 7.67 -10.31
N VAL A 301 2.24 6.79 -11.10
CA VAL A 301 2.25 5.34 -10.84
C VAL A 301 3.66 4.76 -10.98
N MET A 302 4.41 5.16 -12.02
CA MET A 302 5.78 4.68 -12.21
C MET A 302 6.69 5.03 -11.03
N THR A 303 6.48 6.18 -10.38
CA THR A 303 7.27 6.62 -9.22
C THR A 303 6.72 6.14 -7.87
N SER A 304 5.39 6.02 -7.71
CA SER A 304 4.77 5.63 -6.44
C SER A 304 4.77 4.11 -6.23
N GLU A 305 4.71 3.33 -7.30
CA GLU A 305 4.60 1.87 -7.28
C GLU A 305 5.93 1.17 -7.58
N GLU A 306 7.02 1.93 -7.76
CA GLU A 306 8.35 1.36 -8.03
C GLU A 306 8.82 0.44 -6.88
N GLY A 307 9.18 -0.79 -7.20
CA GLY A 307 9.74 -1.75 -6.24
C GLY A 307 8.74 -2.47 -5.34
N ARG A 308 7.41 -2.29 -5.52
CA ARG A 308 6.41 -3.06 -4.75
C ARG A 308 6.43 -4.55 -5.08
N ILE A 309 6.25 -5.38 -4.05
CA ILE A 309 6.10 -6.85 -4.08
C ILE A 309 7.29 -7.66 -4.66
N ARG A 310 8.24 -7.03 -5.35
CA ARG A 310 9.42 -7.69 -5.93
C ARG A 310 10.31 -8.41 -4.90
N ASP A 311 10.24 -8.00 -3.64
CA ASP A 311 11.11 -8.51 -2.57
C ASP A 311 10.43 -9.56 -1.66
N TYR A 312 9.17 -9.95 -1.87
CA TYR A 312 8.53 -11.01 -1.07
C TYR A 312 8.86 -12.40 -1.62
N GLU A 313 9.61 -13.20 -0.84
CA GLU A 313 10.00 -14.58 -1.19
C GLU A 313 8.80 -15.54 -1.31
N ASP A 314 7.73 -15.30 -0.55
CA ASP A 314 6.53 -16.16 -0.49
C ASP A 314 5.50 -15.90 -1.61
N ARG A 315 5.81 -15.10 -2.64
CA ARG A 315 4.80 -14.65 -3.61
C ARG A 315 4.34 -15.80 -4.53
N VAL A 316 3.02 -15.91 -4.72
CA VAL A 316 2.40 -16.88 -5.64
C VAL A 316 2.07 -16.24 -6.99
N TRP A 317 1.65 -14.98 -6.97
CA TRP A 317 1.39 -14.15 -8.15
C TRP A 317 2.19 -12.86 -8.09
N ASP A 318 2.69 -12.46 -9.25
CA ASP A 318 3.47 -11.25 -9.42
C ASP A 318 2.58 -9.99 -9.43
N TYR A 319 3.13 -8.90 -8.89
CA TYR A 319 2.52 -7.57 -8.97
C TYR A 319 2.51 -7.07 -10.42
N PRO A 320 1.51 -6.28 -10.83
CA PRO A 320 1.49 -5.70 -12.17
C PRO A 320 2.78 -4.90 -12.43
N ASP A 321 3.37 -5.11 -13.60
CA ASP A 321 4.44 -4.26 -14.06
C ASP A 321 3.90 -2.85 -14.33
N ASN A 322 4.59 -1.82 -13.84
CA ASN A 322 4.23 -0.42 -14.01
C ASN A 322 4.14 -0.03 -15.50
N THR A 323 4.85 -0.76 -16.38
CA THR A 323 4.77 -0.58 -17.84
C THR A 323 3.36 -0.82 -18.39
N THR A 324 2.54 -1.64 -17.73
CA THR A 324 1.15 -1.90 -18.14
C THR A 324 0.25 -0.66 -18.04
N LYS A 325 0.64 0.35 -17.25
CA LYS A 325 -0.05 1.63 -17.14
C LYS A 325 0.04 2.48 -18.41
N VAL A 326 1.05 2.22 -19.26
CA VAL A 326 1.33 2.98 -20.50
C VAL A 326 0.27 2.71 -21.58
N VAL A 327 -0.53 1.64 -21.47
CA VAL A 327 -1.58 1.32 -22.45
C VAL A 327 -2.70 2.36 -22.38
N PRO A 328 -2.86 3.23 -23.40
CA PRO A 328 -3.79 4.35 -23.35
C PRO A 328 -5.24 3.88 -23.30
N CYS A 329 -6.07 4.63 -22.57
CA CYS A 329 -7.53 4.48 -22.52
C CYS A 329 -8.07 3.14 -21.97
N VAL A 330 -7.21 2.19 -21.59
CA VAL A 330 -7.61 0.95 -20.93
C VAL A 330 -6.90 0.86 -19.58
N PRO A 331 -7.64 0.78 -18.46
CA PRO A 331 -7.04 0.69 -17.13
C PRO A 331 -6.51 -0.72 -16.84
N VAL A 332 -5.57 -1.20 -17.67
CA VAL A 332 -5.02 -2.57 -17.61
C VAL A 332 -4.28 -2.80 -16.29
N PHE A 333 -3.50 -1.82 -15.84
CA PHE A 333 -2.79 -1.87 -14.57
C PHE A 333 -3.76 -2.08 -13.40
N GLU A 334 -4.86 -1.32 -13.37
CA GLU A 334 -5.88 -1.40 -12.35
C GLU A 334 -6.64 -2.73 -12.40
N VAL A 335 -7.01 -3.20 -13.60
CA VAL A 335 -7.64 -4.52 -13.79
C VAL A 335 -6.72 -5.63 -13.29
N TRP A 336 -5.42 -5.57 -13.59
CA TRP A 336 -4.46 -6.56 -13.14
C TRP A 336 -4.25 -6.52 -11.62
N LEU A 337 -4.13 -5.32 -11.05
CA LEU A 337 -3.99 -5.14 -9.61
C LEU A 337 -5.21 -5.69 -8.86
N VAL A 338 -6.40 -5.46 -9.39
CA VAL A 338 -7.66 -6.05 -8.90
C VAL A 338 -7.65 -7.56 -9.00
N TYR A 339 -7.24 -8.10 -10.15
CA TYR A 339 -7.17 -9.53 -10.38
C TYR A 339 -6.25 -10.21 -9.36
N VAL A 340 -5.04 -9.68 -9.16
CA VAL A 340 -4.07 -10.21 -8.19
C VAL A 340 -4.61 -10.13 -6.76
N THR A 341 -5.22 -9.00 -6.39
CA THR A 341 -5.86 -8.82 -5.07
C THR A 341 -6.94 -9.86 -4.82
N LEU A 342 -7.84 -10.06 -5.79
CA LEU A 342 -8.91 -11.06 -5.68
C LEU A 342 -8.35 -12.48 -5.51
N ARG A 343 -7.29 -12.82 -6.24
CA ARG A 343 -6.65 -14.14 -6.16
C ARG A 343 -6.08 -14.42 -4.76
N TYR A 344 -5.42 -13.44 -4.15
CA TYR A 344 -4.93 -13.58 -2.78
C TYR A 344 -6.05 -13.61 -1.72
N GLU A 345 -7.20 -12.97 -1.97
CA GLU A 345 -8.38 -13.09 -1.09
C GLU A 345 -9.08 -14.46 -1.17
N LEU A 346 -9.10 -15.08 -2.35
CA LEU A 346 -9.77 -16.36 -2.59
C LEU A 346 -8.93 -17.59 -2.17
N LEU A 347 -7.68 -17.39 -1.76
CA LEU A 347 -6.83 -18.48 -1.28
C LEU A 347 -7.34 -19.04 0.06
N LYS A 348 -7.33 -20.38 0.19
CA LYS A 348 -7.68 -21.07 1.45
C LYS A 348 -6.79 -20.62 2.62
N ASN A 349 -5.50 -20.37 2.35
CA ASN A 349 -4.50 -19.95 3.34
C ASN A 349 -4.26 -18.43 3.33
N LYS A 350 -5.31 -17.61 3.15
CA LYS A 350 -5.21 -16.15 3.05
C LYS A 350 -4.54 -15.43 4.23
N ALA A 351 -4.44 -16.09 5.38
CA ALA A 351 -3.73 -15.58 6.56
C ALA A 351 -2.20 -15.53 6.34
N LYS A 352 -1.61 -16.53 5.66
CA LYS A 352 -0.17 -16.56 5.34
C LYS A 352 0.25 -15.37 4.47
N TYR A 353 -0.64 -14.92 3.59
CA TYR A 353 -0.41 -13.83 2.66
C TYR A 353 -0.92 -12.48 3.15
N PHE A 354 -1.16 -12.33 4.47
CA PHE A 354 -1.71 -11.12 5.06
C PHE A 354 -0.94 -9.86 4.61
N VAL A 355 0.39 -9.92 4.67
CA VAL A 355 1.30 -8.84 4.27
C VAL A 355 1.12 -8.44 2.81
N ILE A 356 1.11 -9.41 1.91
CA ILE A 356 0.97 -9.19 0.46
C ILE A 356 -0.40 -8.57 0.19
N ARG A 357 -1.46 -9.08 0.83
CA ARG A 357 -2.80 -8.51 0.73
C ARG A 357 -2.83 -7.05 1.19
N TYR A 358 -2.23 -6.76 2.34
CA TYR A 358 -2.16 -5.40 2.87
C TYR A 358 -1.42 -4.44 1.93
N ASP A 359 -0.31 -4.86 1.31
CA ASP A 359 0.38 -4.05 0.30
C ASP A 359 -0.47 -3.87 -0.97
N LEU A 360 -1.17 -4.91 -1.43
CA LEU A 360 -2.10 -4.83 -2.57
C LEU A 360 -3.25 -3.84 -2.32
N TYR A 361 -3.87 -3.84 -1.13
CA TYR A 361 -4.89 -2.87 -0.78
C TYR A 361 -4.35 -1.44 -0.70
N ASN A 362 -3.12 -1.27 -0.21
CA ASN A 362 -2.46 0.03 -0.23
C ASN A 362 -2.14 0.48 -1.66
N GLY A 363 -1.75 -0.43 -2.56
CA GLY A 363 -1.61 -0.17 -4.00
C GLY A 363 -2.91 0.29 -4.63
N LEU A 364 -4.00 -0.43 -4.39
CA LEU A 364 -5.33 -0.04 -4.86
C LEU A 364 -5.75 1.32 -4.33
N THR A 365 -5.48 1.60 -3.05
CA THR A 365 -5.76 2.90 -2.44
C THR A 365 -4.97 4.03 -3.09
N ASN A 366 -3.69 3.84 -3.37
CA ASN A 366 -2.86 4.83 -4.06
C ASN A 366 -3.39 5.12 -5.47
N VAL A 367 -3.77 4.08 -6.20
CA VAL A 367 -4.38 4.21 -7.53
C VAL A 367 -5.69 4.99 -7.49
N LEU A 368 -6.56 4.71 -6.51
CA LEU A 368 -7.82 5.43 -6.31
C LEU A 368 -7.59 6.92 -6.02
N LEU A 369 -6.60 7.22 -5.19
CA LEU A 369 -6.19 8.59 -4.88
C LEU A 369 -5.69 9.32 -6.13
N LEU A 370 -4.78 8.69 -6.87
CA LEU A 370 -4.27 9.23 -8.13
C LEU A 370 -5.40 9.45 -9.15
N HIS A 371 -6.33 8.49 -9.27
CA HIS A 371 -7.49 8.65 -10.14
C HIS A 371 -8.34 9.86 -9.73
N THR A 372 -8.55 10.03 -8.42
CA THR A 372 -9.39 11.10 -7.90
C THR A 372 -8.79 12.48 -8.17
N CYS A 373 -7.51 12.69 -7.85
CA CYS A 373 -6.82 13.97 -8.04
C CYS A 373 -6.58 14.28 -9.53
N LEU A 374 -6.18 13.29 -10.34
CA LEU A 374 -5.77 13.56 -11.72
C LEU A 374 -6.90 13.47 -12.74
N PHE A 375 -8.00 12.80 -12.42
CA PHE A 375 -9.13 12.63 -13.33
C PHE A 375 -10.44 13.11 -12.74
N SER A 376 -10.90 12.54 -11.61
CA SER A 376 -12.26 12.80 -11.13
C SER A 376 -12.51 14.26 -10.72
N ILE A 377 -11.59 14.88 -9.98
CA ILE A 377 -11.72 16.29 -9.58
C ILE A 377 -11.65 17.21 -10.81
N PRO A 378 -10.59 17.16 -11.64
CA PRO A 378 -10.51 17.92 -12.89
C PRO A 378 -11.75 17.80 -13.77
N GLN A 379 -12.21 16.57 -13.98
CA GLN A 379 -13.32 16.27 -14.87
C GLN A 379 -14.66 16.73 -14.27
N LEU A 380 -14.86 16.60 -12.96
CA LEU A 380 -16.05 17.13 -12.28
C LEU A 380 -16.13 18.65 -12.42
N LEU A 381 -15.03 19.34 -12.12
CA LEU A 381 -14.95 20.80 -12.19
C LEU A 381 -15.20 21.26 -13.63
N LEU A 382 -14.47 20.71 -14.60
CA LEU A 382 -14.62 21.06 -16.00
C LEU A 382 -16.07 20.87 -16.49
N GLN A 383 -16.67 19.70 -16.24
CA GLN A 383 -18.04 19.45 -16.72
C GLN A 383 -19.07 20.31 -16.02
N TYR A 384 -18.90 20.60 -14.73
CA TYR A 384 -19.78 21.51 -14.01
C TYR A 384 -19.79 22.90 -14.66
N TYR A 385 -18.62 23.45 -14.96
CA TYR A 385 -18.51 24.77 -15.60
C TYR A 385 -18.96 24.76 -17.05
N LEU A 386 -18.61 23.74 -17.85
CA LEU A 386 -19.08 23.63 -19.23
C LEU A 386 -20.61 23.50 -19.30
N ALA A 387 -21.21 22.72 -18.41
CA ALA A 387 -22.66 22.59 -18.33
C ALA A 387 -23.33 23.91 -17.93
N ALA A 388 -22.73 24.66 -17.00
CA ALA A 388 -23.23 25.97 -16.57
C ALA A 388 -23.22 27.02 -17.71
N PHE A 389 -22.24 26.98 -18.61
CA PHE A 389 -22.14 27.91 -19.74
C PHE A 389 -22.95 27.49 -20.97
N TYR A 390 -22.97 26.20 -21.31
CA TYR A 390 -23.41 25.74 -22.63
C TYR A 390 -24.65 24.82 -22.60
N ALA A 391 -25.07 24.31 -21.45
CA ALA A 391 -26.12 23.30 -21.35
C ALA A 391 -27.29 23.69 -20.42
N TYR A 392 -27.61 24.98 -20.29
CA TYR A 392 -28.74 25.44 -19.50
C TYR A 392 -30.08 25.04 -20.16
N GLY A 393 -30.52 23.78 -19.96
CA GLY A 393 -31.83 23.30 -20.42
C GLY A 393 -31.94 21.80 -20.74
N ASP A 394 -30.85 21.10 -21.08
CA ASP A 394 -30.88 19.67 -21.42
C ASP A 394 -30.34 18.80 -20.27
N SER A 395 -31.23 18.08 -19.59
CA SER A 395 -30.86 17.13 -18.52
C SER A 395 -30.26 15.84 -19.10
N PHE A 396 -29.05 15.91 -19.65
CA PHE A 396 -28.35 14.72 -20.11
C PHE A 396 -27.92 13.86 -18.90
N ILE A 397 -28.49 12.67 -18.81
CA ILE A 397 -28.26 11.74 -17.68
C ILE A 397 -26.77 11.39 -17.48
N GLY A 398 -25.97 11.43 -18.55
CA GLY A 398 -24.54 11.16 -18.46
C GLY A 398 -23.78 12.18 -17.61
N HIS A 399 -24.20 13.46 -17.59
CA HIS A 399 -23.62 14.45 -16.68
C HIS A 399 -23.93 14.12 -15.22
N THR A 400 -25.15 13.65 -14.93
CA THR A 400 -25.55 13.22 -13.58
C THR A 400 -24.78 12.00 -13.12
N ILE A 401 -24.66 10.96 -13.97
CA ILE A 401 -23.90 9.75 -13.62
C ILE A 401 -22.42 10.08 -13.44
N LEU A 402 -21.85 10.91 -14.32
CA LEU A 402 -20.46 11.36 -14.19
C LEU A 402 -20.23 12.11 -12.87
N ALA A 403 -21.13 13.03 -12.51
CA ALA A 403 -21.08 13.72 -11.23
C ALA A 403 -21.13 12.75 -10.05
N ILE A 404 -22.06 11.78 -10.05
CA ILE A 404 -22.15 10.74 -9.02
C ILE A 404 -20.84 9.96 -8.92
N THR A 405 -20.28 9.48 -10.04
CA THR A 405 -19.01 8.73 -10.02
C THR A 405 -17.84 9.54 -9.47
N ASN A 406 -17.79 10.84 -9.77
CA ASN A 406 -16.75 11.73 -9.27
C ASN A 406 -16.91 12.01 -7.77
N TYR A 407 -18.12 12.25 -7.29
CA TYR A 407 -18.37 12.41 -5.85
C TYR A 407 -18.12 11.11 -5.08
N THR A 408 -18.48 9.95 -5.64
CA THR A 408 -18.16 8.66 -5.04
C THR A 408 -16.64 8.44 -4.98
N SER A 409 -15.92 8.70 -6.07
CA SER A 409 -14.46 8.57 -6.11
C SER A 409 -13.79 9.52 -5.10
N TYR A 410 -14.26 10.76 -5.02
CA TYR A 410 -13.79 11.73 -4.03
C TYR A 410 -14.04 11.27 -2.59
N GLY A 411 -15.26 10.84 -2.27
CA GLY A 411 -15.62 10.37 -0.93
C GLY A 411 -14.83 9.13 -0.50
N VAL A 412 -14.76 8.13 -1.38
CA VAL A 412 -13.97 6.90 -1.14
C VAL A 412 -12.50 7.22 -0.93
N SER A 413 -11.88 7.99 -1.82
CA SER A 413 -10.47 8.31 -1.73
C SER A 413 -10.16 9.20 -0.54
N THR A 414 -11.03 10.16 -0.20
CA THR A 414 -10.86 11.01 1.00
C THR A 414 -10.90 10.17 2.28
N TYR A 415 -11.84 9.23 2.36
CA TYR A 415 -11.93 8.31 3.49
C TYR A 415 -10.67 7.43 3.59
N LEU A 416 -10.28 6.76 2.50
CA LEU A 416 -9.11 5.88 2.48
C LEU A 416 -7.81 6.65 2.76
N PHE A 417 -7.69 7.88 2.24
CA PHE A 417 -6.57 8.76 2.55
C PHE A 417 -6.53 9.13 4.02
N LEU A 418 -7.65 9.58 4.59
CA LEU A 418 -7.71 9.97 6.00
C LEU A 418 -7.40 8.77 6.90
N ARG A 419 -7.92 7.60 6.54
CA ARG A 419 -7.61 6.33 7.20
C ARG A 419 -6.13 6.01 7.13
N ASN A 420 -5.51 6.10 5.96
CA ASN A 420 -4.08 5.88 5.79
C ASN A 420 -3.23 6.94 6.53
N ALA A 421 -3.64 8.20 6.49
CA ALA A 421 -2.95 9.29 7.18
C ALA A 421 -2.97 9.10 8.70
N ILE A 422 -4.08 8.62 9.26
CA ILE A 422 -4.25 8.39 10.71
C ILE A 422 -3.66 7.04 11.15
N CYS A 423 -3.74 6.00 10.31
CA CYS A 423 -3.50 4.61 10.74
C CYS A 423 -2.35 3.89 10.04
N ASN A 424 -1.84 4.41 8.92
CA ASN A 424 -0.66 3.87 8.24
C ASN A 424 0.58 4.71 8.55
N PHE A 425 1.59 4.03 9.09
CA PHE A 425 2.77 4.68 9.64
C PHE A 425 3.90 4.76 8.60
N SER A 426 3.85 3.94 7.55
CA SER A 426 4.77 3.98 6.41
C SER A 426 4.11 4.62 5.19
N CYS A 427 4.30 5.93 5.03
CA CYS A 427 3.94 6.66 3.82
C CYS A 427 5.20 7.23 3.18
N ASN A 428 5.29 7.21 1.85
CA ASN A 428 6.37 7.86 1.11
C ASN A 428 6.27 9.40 1.21
N ARG A 429 7.25 10.10 0.62
CA ARG A 429 7.30 11.59 0.61
C ARG A 429 6.10 12.25 -0.08
N PHE A 430 5.29 11.49 -0.80
CA PHE A 430 4.08 11.96 -1.48
C PHE A 430 2.77 11.62 -0.72
N GLY A 431 2.86 10.97 0.45
CA GLY A 431 1.69 10.62 1.26
C GLY A 431 1.04 9.28 0.91
N PHE A 432 1.59 8.55 -0.06
CA PHE A 432 1.13 7.22 -0.42
C PHE A 432 1.62 6.18 0.57
N ALA A 433 0.78 5.24 0.96
CA ALA A 433 1.21 4.11 1.79
C ALA A 433 2.16 3.25 0.95
N VAL A 434 3.40 3.08 1.40
CA VAL A 434 4.41 2.25 0.72
C VAL A 434 5.00 1.28 1.73
N VAL A 435 5.06 0.01 1.33
CA VAL A 435 5.30 -1.13 2.22
C VAL A 435 6.56 -1.93 1.82
N ALA A 436 7.24 -1.53 0.74
CA ALA A 436 8.45 -2.18 0.23
C ALA A 436 9.62 -2.15 1.22
N THR A 437 10.46 -3.20 1.18
CA THR A 437 11.53 -3.53 2.13
C THR A 437 12.75 -2.60 2.01
N LYS A 438 12.99 -2.03 0.83
CA LYS A 438 14.07 -1.05 0.57
C LYS A 438 13.54 0.37 0.54
N GLN A 439 13.29 0.97 1.70
CA GLN A 439 12.93 2.38 1.77
C GLN A 439 14.08 3.25 2.30
N VAL A 440 14.26 4.38 1.62
CA VAL A 440 14.98 5.55 2.15
C VAL A 440 14.30 5.97 3.45
N SER A 441 15.08 6.26 4.50
CA SER A 441 14.55 6.60 5.82
C SER A 441 13.51 7.73 5.72
N LEU A 442 12.27 7.39 6.04
CA LEU A 442 11.16 8.34 6.06
C LEU A 442 10.93 8.72 7.51
N ARG A 443 11.23 9.96 7.88
CA ARG A 443 10.83 10.49 9.20
C ARG A 443 9.30 10.45 9.28
N PRO A 444 8.73 9.98 10.40
CA PRO A 444 7.28 10.01 10.57
C PRO A 444 6.81 11.46 10.43
N ARG A 445 6.19 11.80 9.29
CA ARG A 445 5.49 13.08 9.14
C ARG A 445 4.28 13.04 10.08
N SER A 446 4.11 14.09 10.89
CA SER A 446 2.93 14.23 11.73
C SER A 446 1.66 14.06 10.89
N VAL A 447 0.68 13.34 11.44
CA VAL A 447 -0.63 13.10 10.80
C VAL A 447 -1.24 14.41 10.32
N THR A 448 -1.11 15.47 11.14
CA THR A 448 -1.51 16.84 10.84
C THR A 448 -0.91 17.34 9.53
N ASN A 449 0.39 17.20 9.30
CA ASN A 449 1.03 17.67 8.08
C ASN A 449 0.57 16.90 6.85
N ARG A 450 0.35 15.58 6.96
CA ARG A 450 -0.17 14.76 5.86
C ARG A 450 -1.57 15.22 5.44
N ILE A 451 -2.46 15.43 6.42
CA ILE A 451 -3.81 15.94 6.20
C ILE A 451 -3.77 17.35 5.59
N LEU A 452 -2.88 18.22 6.08
CA LEU A 452 -2.74 19.59 5.57
C LEU A 452 -2.28 19.59 4.10
N ILE A 453 -1.29 18.77 3.73
CA ILE A 453 -0.81 18.65 2.35
C ILE A 453 -1.94 18.22 1.42
N ALA A 454 -2.68 17.17 1.77
CA ALA A 454 -3.75 16.67 0.92
C ALA A 454 -4.92 17.63 0.79
N THR A 455 -5.41 18.19 1.91
CA THR A 455 -6.52 19.15 1.88
C THR A 455 -6.15 20.43 1.14
N THR A 456 -4.91 20.90 1.27
CA THR A 456 -4.39 22.05 0.52
C THR A 456 -4.28 21.74 -0.96
N SER A 457 -3.78 20.56 -1.34
CA SER A 457 -3.69 20.15 -2.75
C SER A 457 -5.07 20.12 -3.42
N CYS A 458 -6.05 19.45 -2.81
CA CYS A 458 -7.42 19.37 -3.35
C CYS A 458 -8.08 20.76 -3.47
N TYR A 459 -7.84 21.63 -2.48
CA TYR A 459 -8.36 22.99 -2.51
C TYR A 459 -7.70 23.85 -3.60
N LEU A 460 -6.37 23.79 -3.72
CA LEU A 460 -5.62 24.50 -4.76
C LEU A 460 -6.00 24.03 -6.18
N GLU A 461 -6.32 22.75 -6.36
CA GLU A 461 -6.89 22.24 -7.62
C GLU A 461 -8.22 22.94 -7.95
N CYS A 462 -9.13 23.08 -6.99
CA CYS A 462 -10.39 23.79 -7.19
C CYS A 462 -10.16 25.26 -7.57
N CYS A 463 -9.24 25.95 -6.89
CA CYS A 463 -8.85 27.32 -7.23
C CYS A 463 -8.25 27.42 -8.63
N LEU A 464 -7.38 26.49 -9.02
CA LEU A 464 -6.75 26.48 -10.34
C LEU A 464 -7.78 26.37 -11.46
N PHE A 465 -8.77 25.48 -11.34
CA PHE A 465 -9.84 25.35 -12.34
C PHE A 465 -10.70 26.61 -12.42
N ALA A 466 -11.06 27.21 -11.28
CA ALA A 466 -11.78 28.48 -11.27
C ALA A 466 -10.99 29.58 -11.98
N VAL A 467 -9.68 29.68 -11.74
CA VAL A 467 -8.77 30.62 -12.44
C VAL A 467 -8.76 30.35 -13.95
N LEU A 468 -8.48 29.12 -14.36
CA LEU A 468 -8.34 28.74 -15.78
C LEU A 468 -9.61 29.02 -16.58
N LEU A 469 -10.78 28.85 -15.97
CA LEU A 469 -12.07 29.05 -16.63
C LEU A 469 -12.56 30.50 -16.56
N THR A 470 -12.04 31.30 -15.63
CA THR A 470 -12.33 32.75 -15.56
C THR A 470 -11.46 33.52 -16.56
N PHE A 471 -10.23 33.07 -16.85
CA PHE A 471 -9.29 33.75 -17.75
C PHE A 471 -9.86 34.11 -19.13
N PRO A 472 -10.59 33.25 -19.86
CA PRO A 472 -11.14 33.56 -21.18
C PRO A 472 -12.17 34.70 -21.18
N VAL A 473 -12.83 34.95 -20.05
CA VAL A 473 -13.91 35.95 -19.91
C VAL A 473 -13.51 37.13 -19.02
N ILE A 474 -12.27 37.17 -18.54
CA ILE A 474 -11.79 38.17 -17.57
C ILE A 474 -11.94 39.61 -18.07
N GLY A 475 -11.84 39.83 -19.39
CA GLY A 475 -12.00 41.14 -20.01
C GLY A 475 -13.43 41.69 -19.97
N GLN A 476 -14.41 40.86 -19.62
CA GLN A 476 -15.82 41.24 -19.45
C GLN A 476 -16.18 41.48 -17.97
N CYS A 477 -15.29 41.17 -17.04
CA CYS A 477 -15.51 41.37 -15.61
C CYS A 477 -15.21 42.82 -15.19
N HIS A 478 -15.85 43.29 -14.13
CA HIS A 478 -15.47 44.55 -13.50
C HIS A 478 -14.01 44.56 -13.02
N THR A 479 -13.36 45.74 -13.05
CA THR A 479 -11.96 45.93 -12.67
C THR A 479 -11.63 45.41 -11.27
N GLU A 480 -12.57 45.53 -10.32
CA GLU A 480 -12.43 44.97 -8.98
C GLU A 480 -12.30 43.44 -9.02
N THR A 481 -13.18 42.77 -9.77
CA THR A 481 -13.14 41.31 -10.00
C THR A 481 -11.84 40.89 -10.68
N VAL A 482 -11.36 41.65 -11.66
CA VAL A 482 -10.09 41.38 -12.36
C VAL A 482 -8.90 41.41 -11.38
N VAL A 483 -8.85 42.39 -10.48
CA VAL A 483 -7.79 42.50 -9.46
C VAL A 483 -7.83 41.30 -8.50
N PHE A 484 -9.02 40.89 -8.05
CA PHE A 484 -9.17 39.73 -7.18
C PHE A 484 -8.78 38.42 -7.85
N VAL A 485 -9.26 38.18 -9.07
CA VAL A 485 -8.92 36.98 -9.84
C VAL A 485 -7.41 36.92 -10.12
N SER A 486 -6.78 38.05 -10.44
CA SER A 486 -5.32 38.13 -10.64
C SER A 486 -4.56 37.80 -9.35
N THR A 487 -5.01 38.34 -8.22
CA THR A 487 -4.41 38.06 -6.89
C THR A 487 -4.60 36.60 -6.49
N ALA A 488 -5.78 36.03 -6.74
CA ALA A 488 -6.08 34.62 -6.48
C ALA A 488 -5.24 33.69 -7.36
N SER A 489 -5.04 34.06 -8.63
CA SER A 489 -4.17 33.33 -9.57
C SER A 489 -2.73 33.31 -9.06
N PHE A 490 -2.20 34.46 -8.66
CA PHE A 490 -0.86 34.55 -8.07
C PHE A 490 -0.74 33.71 -6.79
N ALA A 491 -1.71 33.83 -5.86
CA ALA A 491 -1.72 33.06 -4.63
C ALA A 491 -1.80 31.54 -4.87
N THR A 492 -2.56 31.11 -5.88
CA THR A 492 -2.69 29.69 -6.27
C THR A 492 -1.36 29.15 -6.80
N VAL A 493 -0.70 29.89 -7.71
CA VAL A 493 0.60 29.50 -8.26
C VAL A 493 1.66 29.42 -7.17
N VAL A 494 1.74 30.44 -6.29
CA VAL A 494 2.66 30.43 -5.14
C VAL A 494 2.36 29.25 -4.22
N GLY A 495 1.08 28.94 -3.96
CA GLY A 495 0.66 27.78 -3.19
C GLY A 495 1.20 26.46 -3.75
N PHE A 496 1.05 26.22 -5.06
CA PHE A 496 1.62 25.03 -5.72
C PHE A 496 3.14 24.98 -5.62
N VAL A 497 3.84 26.09 -5.86
CA VAL A 497 5.31 26.16 -5.73
C VAL A 497 5.75 25.80 -4.32
N LEU A 498 5.09 26.35 -3.28
CA LEU A 498 5.39 26.02 -1.89
C LEU A 498 5.09 24.56 -1.57
N LEU A 499 4.02 23.99 -2.12
CA LEU A 499 3.68 22.57 -1.96
C LEU A 499 4.77 21.68 -2.57
N VAL A 500 5.26 22.01 -3.76
CA VAL A 500 6.41 21.33 -4.39
C VAL A 500 7.66 21.45 -3.51
N VAL A 501 7.94 22.63 -2.97
CA VAL A 501 9.08 22.84 -2.05
C VAL A 501 8.95 21.96 -0.80
N VAL A 502 7.76 21.88 -0.21
CA VAL A 502 7.50 21.00 0.95
C VAL A 502 7.74 19.53 0.59
N LEU A 503 7.29 19.08 -0.57
CA LEU A 503 7.44 17.69 -1.01
C LEU A 503 8.89 17.32 -1.34
N VAL A 504 9.62 18.21 -2.02
CA VAL A 504 10.99 17.97 -2.51
C VAL A 504 12.03 18.14 -1.40
N PHE A 505 11.95 19.24 -0.64
CA PHE A 505 12.94 19.61 0.37
C PHE A 505 12.56 19.18 1.80
N ASP A 506 11.43 18.49 1.96
CA ASP A 506 10.92 18.04 3.27
C ASP A 506 10.78 19.20 4.29
N ALA A 507 10.47 20.41 3.77
CA ALA A 507 10.43 21.65 4.53
C ALA A 507 9.07 21.84 5.24
N HIS A 508 8.75 20.95 6.19
CA HIS A 508 7.42 20.84 6.81
C HIS A 508 6.83 22.12 7.38
N ARG A 509 7.66 23.05 7.88
CA ARG A 509 7.16 24.33 8.44
C ARG A 509 6.56 25.24 7.37
N VAL A 510 6.94 25.04 6.11
CA VAL A 510 6.50 25.85 4.97
C VAL A 510 5.07 25.49 4.55
N ILE A 511 4.56 24.31 4.90
CA ILE A 511 3.21 23.90 4.50
C ILE A 511 2.14 24.85 5.04
N TRP A 512 2.34 25.38 6.25
CA TRP A 512 1.45 26.39 6.82
C TRP A 512 1.38 27.63 5.92
N ALA A 513 2.52 28.11 5.40
CA ALA A 513 2.57 29.23 4.48
C ALA A 513 1.91 28.94 3.11
N ALA A 514 1.85 27.67 2.67
CA ALA A 514 1.18 27.28 1.44
C ALA A 514 -0.36 27.34 1.53
N CYS A 515 -0.92 27.15 2.73
CA CYS A 515 -2.37 27.04 2.95
C CYS A 515 -3.08 28.40 3.01
N TRP A 516 -2.47 29.38 3.69
CA TRP A 516 -3.12 30.65 4.04
C TRP A 516 -3.41 31.59 2.86
N PRO A 517 -2.50 31.79 1.88
CA PRO A 517 -2.68 32.83 0.88
C PRO A 517 -3.92 32.61 0.00
N ALA A 518 -4.12 31.40 -0.53
CA ALA A 518 -5.26 31.10 -1.39
C ALA A 518 -6.59 31.13 -0.60
N ALA A 519 -6.61 30.54 0.60
CA ALA A 519 -7.79 30.53 1.47
C ALA A 519 -8.21 31.95 1.90
N ALA A 520 -7.23 32.80 2.24
CA ALA A 520 -7.49 34.18 2.62
C ALA A 520 -8.05 35.00 1.45
N VAL A 521 -7.47 34.86 0.25
CA VAL A 521 -7.95 35.58 -0.94
C VAL A 521 -9.39 35.19 -1.28
N GLN A 522 -9.74 33.91 -1.23
CA GLN A 522 -11.11 33.48 -1.51
C GLN A 522 -12.11 33.93 -0.43
N GLY A 523 -11.71 33.90 0.84
CA GLY A 523 -12.53 34.42 1.94
C GLY A 523 -12.81 35.92 1.82
N VAL A 524 -11.77 36.72 1.55
CA VAL A 524 -11.90 38.17 1.34
C VAL A 524 -12.77 38.47 0.11
N PHE A 525 -12.56 37.77 -1.00
CA PHE A 525 -13.37 37.95 -2.21
C PHE A 525 -14.84 37.63 -1.95
N THR A 526 -15.14 36.54 -1.25
CA THR A 526 -16.52 36.17 -0.91
C THR A 526 -17.22 37.25 -0.06
N ILE A 527 -16.51 37.82 0.92
CA ILE A 527 -17.04 38.91 1.75
C ILE A 527 -17.32 40.14 0.88
N VAL A 528 -16.34 40.57 0.08
CA VAL A 528 -16.49 41.75 -0.78
C VAL A 528 -17.62 41.57 -1.80
N TYR A 529 -17.72 40.40 -2.42
CA TYR A 529 -18.78 40.06 -3.38
C TYR A 529 -20.17 40.12 -2.73
N THR A 530 -20.30 39.61 -1.51
CA THR A 530 -21.59 39.55 -0.78
C THR A 530 -22.05 40.92 -0.28
N TYR A 531 -21.11 41.77 0.18
CA TYR A 531 -21.44 43.08 0.75
C TYR A 531 -21.55 44.21 -0.29
N SER A 532 -20.85 44.10 -1.41
CA SER A 532 -20.81 45.19 -2.40
C SER A 532 -22.09 45.30 -3.23
N GLY A 533 -22.88 44.23 -3.39
CA GLY A 533 -24.14 44.20 -4.15
C GLY A 533 -24.02 44.55 -5.65
N LYS A 534 -22.86 45.06 -6.08
CA LYS A 534 -22.54 45.57 -7.42
C LYS A 534 -22.05 44.48 -8.39
N LEU A 535 -21.63 43.32 -7.87
CA LEU A 535 -21.11 42.21 -8.68
C LEU A 535 -22.19 41.18 -9.07
N VAL A 536 -23.47 41.47 -8.83
CA VAL A 536 -24.59 40.58 -9.21
C VAL A 536 -24.85 40.61 -10.73
N ASP A 537 -24.43 41.68 -11.42
CA ASP A 537 -24.59 41.85 -12.88
C ASP A 537 -23.37 41.35 -13.69
N ASP A 538 -22.32 40.86 -13.03
CA ASP A 538 -21.12 40.34 -13.70
C ASP A 538 -21.45 39.03 -14.47
N PRO A 539 -20.76 38.76 -15.60
CA PRO A 539 -20.89 37.48 -16.31
C PRO A 539 -20.69 36.30 -15.36
N LEU A 540 -21.39 35.18 -15.60
CA LEU A 540 -21.34 34.00 -14.71
C LEU A 540 -19.91 33.55 -14.39
N GLY A 541 -19.01 33.65 -15.38
CA GLY A 541 -17.60 33.29 -15.23
C GLY A 541 -16.76 34.16 -14.30
N CYS A 542 -17.19 35.39 -14.04
CA CYS A 542 -16.52 36.30 -13.10
C CYS A 542 -16.85 35.97 -11.64
N SER A 543 -17.90 35.17 -11.40
CA SER A 543 -18.37 34.80 -10.06
C SER A 543 -17.80 33.46 -9.53
N PHE A 544 -16.97 32.75 -10.32
CA PHE A 544 -16.46 31.41 -9.98
C PHE A 544 -15.56 31.33 -8.74
N PHE A 545 -15.06 32.48 -8.26
CA PHE A 545 -14.29 32.57 -7.02
C PHE A 545 -15.14 32.86 -5.79
N SER A 546 -16.40 33.28 -5.95
CA SER A 546 -17.25 33.68 -4.85
C SER A 546 -17.99 32.48 -4.26
N LEU A 547 -17.70 32.15 -3.00
CA LEU A 547 -18.39 31.09 -2.26
C LEU A 547 -19.87 31.44 -1.95
N THR A 548 -20.42 32.55 -2.43
CA THR A 548 -21.87 32.81 -2.33
C THR A 548 -22.57 32.65 -3.67
N SER A 549 -21.82 32.36 -4.75
CA SER A 549 -22.38 32.17 -6.07
C SER A 549 -22.85 30.73 -6.29
N SER A 550 -23.99 30.58 -6.98
CA SER A 550 -24.50 29.29 -7.47
C SER A 550 -23.66 28.72 -8.61
N SER A 551 -22.71 29.50 -9.13
CA SER A 551 -21.76 29.11 -10.18
C SER A 551 -20.53 28.36 -9.63
N VAL A 552 -20.43 28.20 -8.31
CA VAL A 552 -19.34 27.46 -7.66
C VAL A 552 -19.80 26.02 -7.35
N PRO A 553 -19.03 25.01 -7.76
CA PRO A 553 -19.40 23.62 -7.49
C PRO A 553 -19.35 23.31 -6.00
N ILE A 554 -20.27 22.44 -5.55
CA ILE A 554 -20.35 21.96 -4.15
C ILE A 554 -19.00 21.43 -3.65
N LEU A 555 -18.19 20.83 -4.54
CA LEU A 555 -16.87 20.33 -4.19
C LEU A 555 -15.97 21.43 -3.60
N THR A 556 -15.96 22.63 -4.17
CA THR A 556 -15.13 23.75 -3.69
C THR A 556 -15.45 24.11 -2.24
N TYR A 557 -16.74 24.15 -1.89
CA TYR A 557 -17.21 24.38 -0.53
C TYR A 557 -16.72 23.31 0.44
N VAL A 558 -16.85 22.05 0.02
CA VAL A 558 -16.43 20.89 0.82
C VAL A 558 -14.93 20.93 1.05
N THR A 559 -14.12 21.15 0.00
CA THR A 559 -12.65 21.23 0.12
C THR A 559 -12.19 22.42 0.97
N PHE A 560 -12.84 23.57 0.84
CA PHE A 560 -12.54 24.75 1.65
C PHE A 560 -12.89 24.54 3.13
N GLY A 561 -14.04 23.93 3.41
CA GLY A 561 -14.45 23.55 4.76
C GLY A 561 -13.49 22.55 5.40
N PHE A 562 -13.10 21.50 4.67
CA PHE A 562 -12.10 20.53 5.15
C PHE A 562 -10.73 21.16 5.39
N LEU A 563 -10.28 22.08 4.53
CA LEU A 563 -9.04 22.83 4.74
C LEU A 563 -9.11 23.65 6.03
N CYS A 564 -10.18 24.42 6.23
CA CYS A 564 -10.40 25.21 7.45
C CYS A 564 -10.40 24.32 8.72
N LEU A 565 -11.13 23.20 8.69
CA LEU A 565 -11.15 22.23 9.79
C LEU A 565 -9.76 21.64 10.06
N SER A 566 -8.99 21.34 9.02
CA SER A 566 -7.64 20.78 9.13
C SER A 566 -6.65 21.79 9.72
N ILE A 567 -6.77 23.06 9.35
CA ILE A 567 -5.99 24.17 9.93
C ILE A 567 -6.31 24.30 11.42
N LEU A 568 -7.60 24.34 11.79
CA LEU A 568 -8.02 24.46 13.19
C LEU A 568 -7.56 23.25 14.02
N ALA A 569 -7.70 22.04 13.49
CA ALA A 569 -7.21 20.82 14.13
C ALA A 569 -5.70 20.87 14.32
N GLY A 570 -4.94 21.32 13.31
CA GLY A 570 -3.49 21.42 13.40
C GLY A 570 -3.01 22.50 14.38
N ILE A 571 -3.71 23.62 14.49
CA ILE A 571 -3.46 24.63 15.54
C ILE A 571 -3.72 24.02 16.92
N GLY A 572 -4.83 23.28 17.08
CA GLY A 572 -5.16 22.58 18.33
C GLY A 572 -4.07 21.59 18.75
N VAL A 573 -3.58 20.77 17.81
CA VAL A 573 -2.46 19.85 18.05
C VAL A 573 -1.19 20.61 18.42
N PHE A 574 -0.85 21.69 17.71
CA PHE A 574 0.34 22.49 18.02
C PHE A 574 0.30 23.10 19.44
N ILE A 575 -0.86 23.62 19.86
CA ILE A 575 -1.06 24.15 21.21
C ILE A 575 -0.94 23.02 22.24
N TYR A 576 -1.59 21.88 21.97
CA TYR A 576 -1.55 20.71 22.85
C TYR A 576 -0.11 20.19 23.05
N ASP A 577 0.66 20.05 21.98
CA ASP A 577 2.06 19.60 22.03
C ASP A 577 2.94 20.58 22.83
N LYS A 578 2.69 21.88 22.68
CA LYS A 578 3.39 22.92 23.46
C LYS A 578 3.07 22.86 24.95
N VAL A 579 1.83 22.55 25.31
CA VAL A 579 1.39 22.44 26.71
C VAL A 579 1.86 21.13 27.36
N THR A 580 1.88 20.03 26.60
CA THR A 580 2.22 18.68 27.12
C THR A 580 3.69 18.31 27.00
N GLY A 581 4.54 19.18 26.45
CA GLY A 581 5.98 18.97 26.38
C GLY A 581 6.41 18.01 25.27
N GLY A 582 5.69 17.96 24.15
CA GLY A 582 6.15 17.31 22.91
C GLY A 582 6.18 15.78 22.90
N ARG A 583 5.42 15.11 23.78
CA ARG A 583 5.06 13.71 23.52
C ARG A 583 3.95 13.73 22.50
N GLU A 584 4.31 13.54 21.23
CA GLU A 584 3.35 13.26 20.15
C GLU A 584 2.40 12.16 20.67
N VAL A 585 1.20 12.56 21.07
CA VAL A 585 0.13 11.61 21.42
C VAL A 585 -0.39 11.09 20.08
N MET A 586 0.43 10.27 19.43
CA MET A 586 -0.04 9.44 18.34
C MET A 586 -1.12 8.53 18.93
N TRP A 587 -2.25 8.46 18.22
CA TRP A 587 -3.32 7.51 18.51
C TRP A 587 -2.80 6.10 18.18
N ASP A 588 -1.90 5.61 19.01
CA ASP A 588 -1.08 4.43 18.75
C ASP A 588 -1.77 3.18 19.28
N SER A 589 -2.58 2.58 18.43
CA SER A 589 -3.12 1.24 18.65
C SER A 589 -2.16 0.19 18.09
N TYR A 590 -1.46 -0.55 18.96
CA TYR A 590 -0.73 -1.78 18.61
C TYR A 590 -1.68 -2.97 18.29
N TYR A 591 -2.98 -2.70 18.26
CA TYR A 591 -4.07 -3.68 18.34
C TYR A 591 -4.64 -4.16 17.02
N PHE A 592 -4.16 -3.65 15.89
CA PHE A 592 -4.63 -4.12 14.58
C PHE A 592 -4.42 -5.62 14.34
N TRP A 593 -3.60 -6.27 15.18
CA TRP A 593 -3.02 -7.59 14.92
C TRP A 593 -3.46 -8.69 15.89
N SER A 594 -4.12 -8.35 17.00
CA SER A 594 -4.32 -9.29 18.11
C SER A 594 -5.58 -10.15 18.05
N MET A 595 -6.26 -10.27 16.89
CA MET A 595 -7.44 -11.14 16.76
C MET A 595 -7.10 -12.50 16.17
N ARG A 596 -6.43 -13.33 16.96
CA ARG A 596 -6.67 -14.77 16.98
C ARG A 596 -7.24 -15.10 18.36
N ARG A 597 -8.56 -15.26 18.42
CA ARG A 597 -9.22 -16.08 19.43
C ARG A 597 -10.21 -16.97 18.71
#